data_AF-A0A6M0BE11-F1
#
_entry.id   AF-A0A6M0BE11-F1
#
_cell.length_a   1.000
_cell.length_b   1.000
_cell.length_c   1.000
_cell.angle_alpha   90.00
_cell.angle_beta   90.00
_cell.angle_gamma   90.00
#
_symmetry.space_group_name_H-M   'P 1'
#
loop_
_entity.id
_entity.type
_entity.pdbx_description
1 polymer ?
#
loop_
_entity_poly.entity_id
_entity_poly.type
_entity_poly.pdbx_seq_one_letter_code
_entity_poly.pdbx_strand_id
1 'polypeptide(L)'
;MFLDYILQQPQRYNLDDQDLKLFQKIISIGLEKIKKIAHEISDDPNFRENNDKIDNYLDKVKLKLIQEGSLDIQYDVNYQEQHFNLVSKIPNFEIPFVVWNMRGDAFFIFSDLPSINTKINSKILQQYSSQCLHYGKEKTTVSSFGQLLNARVPSNVCFAIAIVKDLEPEIKESIRTENPLDFETDTLWYRVPVVYCLSDAQLYFYDQPSSFWEKFKGEIVWKRLRQVIETTLTL
;
A
#
# COMPACT_ATOMS: atom_id res chain seq x y z
N MET A 1 11.37 24.30 -6.37
CA MET A 1 12.62 23.48 -6.48
C MET A 1 13.60 24.01 -7.53
N PHE A 2 13.32 24.01 -8.86
CA PHE A 2 14.26 24.54 -9.86
C PHE A 2 14.39 26.08 -9.85
N LEU A 3 13.27 26.80 -9.73
CA LEU A 3 13.27 28.28 -9.64
C LEU A 3 13.88 28.80 -8.33
N ASP A 4 13.60 28.14 -7.20
CA ASP A 4 14.25 28.46 -5.92
C ASP A 4 15.77 28.26 -5.99
N TYR A 5 16.21 27.20 -6.67
CA TYR A 5 17.63 26.93 -6.88
C TYR A 5 18.32 28.02 -7.70
N ILE A 6 17.66 28.53 -8.74
CA ILE A 6 18.16 29.67 -9.54
C ILE A 6 18.25 30.95 -8.70
N LEU A 7 17.22 31.23 -7.88
CA LEU A 7 17.17 32.40 -7.01
C LEU A 7 18.21 32.37 -5.88
N GLN A 8 18.68 31.19 -5.48
CA GLN A 8 19.76 31.04 -4.49
C GLN A 8 21.16 31.28 -5.07
N GLN A 9 21.33 31.26 -6.40
CA GLN A 9 22.63 31.46 -7.07
C GLN A 9 22.54 32.46 -8.24
N PRO A 10 22.01 33.69 -8.04
CA PRO A 10 21.69 34.59 -9.14
C PRO A 10 22.90 35.05 -9.95
N GLN A 11 24.06 35.17 -9.30
CA GLN A 11 25.34 35.50 -9.96
C GLN A 11 25.79 34.42 -10.96
N ARG A 12 25.41 33.16 -10.74
CA ARG A 12 25.77 32.04 -11.64
C ARG A 12 25.00 32.09 -12.96
N TYR A 13 23.87 32.79 -12.96
CA TYR A 13 22.95 32.88 -14.10
C TYR A 13 22.92 34.29 -14.71
N ASN A 14 23.82 35.20 -14.29
CA ASN A 14 23.87 36.60 -14.74
C ASN A 14 22.51 37.31 -14.62
N LEU A 15 21.76 37.03 -13.55
CA LEU A 15 20.45 37.66 -13.32
C LEU A 15 20.64 39.04 -12.69
N ASP A 16 19.91 40.02 -13.22
CA ASP A 16 19.85 41.36 -12.65
C ASP A 16 18.67 41.53 -11.68
N ASP A 17 18.55 42.71 -11.07
CA ASP A 17 17.49 43.02 -10.11
C ASP A 17 16.08 42.97 -10.73
N GLN A 18 15.93 43.21 -12.04
CA GLN A 18 14.66 43.10 -12.73
C GLN A 18 14.27 41.63 -12.95
N ASP A 19 15.24 40.80 -13.34
CA ASP A 19 15.05 39.36 -13.49
C ASP A 19 14.65 38.72 -12.16
N LEU A 20 15.32 39.08 -11.07
CA LEU A 20 15.00 38.62 -9.72
C LEU A 20 13.56 38.96 -9.32
N LYS A 21 13.12 40.20 -9.58
CA LYS A 21 11.73 40.64 -9.33
C LYS A 21 10.74 39.86 -10.18
N LEU A 22 11.06 39.60 -11.44
CA LEU A 22 10.21 38.82 -12.33
C LEU A 22 10.05 37.38 -11.83
N PHE A 23 11.15 36.71 -11.45
CA PHE A 23 11.12 35.35 -10.91
C PHE A 23 10.35 35.24 -9.61
N GLN A 24 10.56 36.17 -8.67
CA GLN A 24 9.78 36.22 -7.43
C GLN A 24 8.28 36.39 -7.71
N LYS A 25 7.92 37.23 -8.69
CA LYS A 25 6.52 37.42 -9.10
C LYS A 25 5.93 36.14 -9.72
N ILE A 26 6.69 35.43 -10.55
CA ILE A 26 6.27 34.14 -11.14
C ILE A 26 6.03 33.10 -10.04
N ILE A 27 6.95 32.97 -9.07
CA ILE A 27 6.80 32.05 -7.95
C ILE A 27 5.56 32.40 -7.13
N SER A 28 5.37 33.68 -6.79
CA SER A 28 4.21 34.13 -6.03
C SER A 28 2.89 33.80 -6.74
N ILE A 29 2.79 34.09 -8.05
CA ILE A 29 1.61 33.75 -8.85
C ILE A 29 1.39 32.24 -8.89
N GLY A 30 2.46 31.46 -9.09
CA GLY A 30 2.40 30.00 -9.12
C GLY A 30 1.89 29.42 -7.81
N LEU A 31 2.45 29.87 -6.68
CA LEU A 31 2.04 29.45 -5.33
C LEU A 31 0.58 29.80 -5.05
N GLU A 32 0.14 31.02 -5.38
CA GLU A 32 -1.26 31.42 -5.19
C GLU A 32 -2.22 30.60 -6.06
N LYS A 33 -1.85 30.29 -7.31
CA LYS A 33 -2.65 29.38 -8.15
C LYS A 33 -2.70 27.96 -7.58
N ILE A 34 -1.57 27.42 -7.12
CA ILE A 34 -1.51 26.09 -6.50
C ILE A 34 -2.38 26.05 -5.25
N LYS A 35 -2.29 27.05 -4.37
CA LYS A 35 -3.14 27.16 -3.17
C LYS A 35 -4.62 27.20 -3.53
N LYS A 36 -4.99 28.01 -4.53
CA LYS A 36 -6.37 28.12 -4.97
C LYS A 36 -6.91 26.78 -5.49
N ILE A 37 -6.14 26.10 -6.34
CA ILE A 37 -6.49 24.77 -6.86
C ILE A 37 -6.59 23.76 -5.70
N ALA A 38 -5.65 23.77 -4.76
CA ALA A 38 -5.68 22.88 -3.60
C ALA A 38 -6.92 23.13 -2.73
N HIS A 39 -7.34 24.38 -2.56
CA HIS A 39 -8.57 24.73 -1.86
C HIS A 39 -9.81 24.26 -2.62
N GLU A 40 -9.88 24.50 -3.93
CA GLU A 40 -10.98 24.03 -4.78
C GLU A 40 -11.13 22.50 -4.76
N ILE A 41 -10.02 21.76 -4.74
CA ILE A 41 -10.02 20.29 -4.60
C ILE A 41 -10.46 19.88 -3.19
N SER A 42 -9.95 20.53 -2.14
CA SER A 42 -10.30 20.24 -0.74
C SER A 42 -11.77 20.56 -0.41
N ASP A 43 -12.37 21.50 -1.13
CA ASP A 43 -13.77 21.90 -0.97
C ASP A 43 -14.72 21.13 -1.88
N ASP A 44 -14.22 20.29 -2.79
CA ASP A 44 -15.04 19.37 -3.58
C ASP A 44 -15.74 18.37 -2.62
N PRO A 45 -17.08 18.33 -2.61
CA PRO A 45 -17.85 17.40 -1.78
C PRO A 45 -17.44 15.94 -1.99
N ASN A 46 -17.08 15.57 -3.22
CA ASN A 46 -16.65 14.21 -3.54
C ASN A 46 -15.27 13.89 -2.95
N PHE A 47 -14.39 14.88 -2.85
CA PHE A 47 -13.07 14.73 -2.25
C PHE A 47 -13.20 14.50 -0.74
N ARG A 48 -14.04 15.32 -0.07
CA ARG A 48 -14.32 15.15 1.37
C ARG A 48 -15.01 13.81 1.67
N GLU A 49 -16.03 13.44 0.89
CA GLU A 49 -16.74 12.16 1.08
C GLU A 49 -15.81 10.94 0.93
N ASN A 50 -14.87 10.98 -0.02
CA ASN A 50 -13.91 9.89 -0.19
C ASN A 50 -12.93 9.80 0.99
N ASN A 51 -12.39 10.93 1.46
CA ASN A 51 -11.51 10.94 2.62
C ASN A 51 -12.24 10.43 3.87
N ASP A 52 -13.48 10.86 4.10
CA ASP A 52 -14.29 10.37 5.22
C ASP A 52 -14.53 8.85 5.14
N LYS A 53 -14.73 8.29 3.95
CA LYS A 53 -14.86 6.83 3.74
C LYS A 53 -13.55 6.09 3.99
N ILE A 54 -12.42 6.64 3.55
CA ILE A 54 -11.09 6.08 3.78
C ILE A 54 -10.78 6.07 5.27
N ASP A 55 -10.95 7.20 5.95
CA ASP A 55 -10.67 7.34 7.38
C ASP A 55 -11.55 6.39 8.21
N ASN A 56 -12.84 6.32 7.91
CA ASN A 56 -13.76 5.38 8.56
C ASN A 56 -13.36 3.91 8.32
N TYR A 57 -12.90 3.57 7.11
CA TYR A 57 -12.40 2.23 6.82
C TYR A 57 -11.14 1.92 7.62
N LEU A 58 -10.14 2.82 7.60
CA LEU A 58 -8.88 2.66 8.30
C LEU A 58 -9.07 2.58 9.82
N ASP A 59 -9.96 3.38 10.41
CA ASP A 59 -10.26 3.35 11.84
C ASP A 59 -10.85 2.00 12.28
N LYS A 60 -11.75 1.42 11.49
CA LYS A 60 -12.32 0.10 11.79
C LYS A 60 -11.30 -1.01 11.66
N VAL A 61 -10.51 -1.01 10.58
CA VAL A 61 -9.47 -2.02 10.37
C VAL A 61 -8.36 -1.91 11.42
N LYS A 62 -8.00 -0.68 11.84
CA LYS A 62 -7.07 -0.46 12.94
C LYS A 62 -7.50 -1.17 14.22
N LEU A 63 -8.77 -1.06 14.62
CA LEU A 63 -9.27 -1.73 15.82
C LEU A 63 -9.11 -3.26 15.71
N LYS A 64 -9.38 -3.84 14.54
CA LYS A 64 -9.20 -5.27 14.28
C LYS A 64 -7.72 -5.66 14.31
N LEU A 65 -6.84 -4.87 13.69
CA LEU A 65 -5.39 -5.10 13.72
C LEU A 65 -4.84 -5.09 15.16
N ILE A 66 -5.31 -4.20 16.01
CA ILE A 66 -4.95 -4.17 17.44
C ILE A 66 -5.42 -5.46 18.14
N GLN A 67 -6.65 -5.91 17.88
CA GLN A 67 -7.19 -7.16 18.45
C GLN A 67 -6.39 -8.40 18.01
N GLU A 68 -5.90 -8.41 16.77
CA GLU A 68 -5.03 -9.46 16.23
C GLU A 68 -3.57 -9.36 16.72
N GLY A 69 -3.24 -8.39 17.57
CA GLY A 69 -1.94 -8.27 18.22
C GLY A 69 -0.95 -7.33 17.53
N SER A 70 -1.43 -6.41 16.69
CA SER A 70 -0.60 -5.31 16.20
C SER A 70 -0.29 -4.33 17.33
N LEU A 71 1.00 -4.14 17.60
CA LEU A 71 1.51 -3.24 18.63
C LEU A 71 2.20 -2.00 18.04
N ASP A 72 2.51 -2.01 16.75
CA ASP A 72 3.19 -0.95 16.02
C ASP A 72 2.32 -0.53 14.84
N ILE A 73 1.59 0.57 15.02
CA ILE A 73 0.75 1.20 14.00
C ILE A 73 1.27 2.60 13.76
N GLN A 74 1.64 2.89 12.52
CA GLN A 74 2.17 4.17 12.06
C GLN A 74 1.25 4.75 11.00
N TYR A 75 1.06 6.06 11.05
CA TYR A 75 0.27 6.82 10.08
C TYR A 75 1.20 7.66 9.21
N ASP A 76 0.75 7.96 7.99
CA ASP A 76 1.39 8.92 7.10
C ASP A 76 2.88 8.62 6.84
N VAL A 77 3.20 7.34 6.61
CA VAL A 77 4.58 6.89 6.39
C VAL A 77 4.96 7.16 4.93
N ASN A 78 5.94 8.04 4.75
CA ASN A 78 6.54 8.28 3.43
C ASN A 78 7.67 7.29 3.18
N TYR A 79 7.59 6.55 2.06
CA TYR A 79 8.60 5.61 1.65
C TYR A 79 8.89 5.71 0.16
N GLN A 80 10.11 6.11 -0.18
CA GLN A 80 10.49 6.46 -1.55
C GLN A 80 9.52 7.50 -2.13
N GLU A 81 8.86 7.21 -3.26
CA GLU A 81 7.88 8.07 -3.92
C GLU A 81 6.42 7.75 -3.49
N GLN A 82 6.23 6.81 -2.55
CA GLN A 82 4.91 6.36 -2.13
C GLN A 82 4.55 6.87 -0.73
N HIS A 83 3.28 7.20 -0.56
CA HIS A 83 2.69 7.53 0.73
C HIS A 83 1.86 6.35 1.23
N PHE A 84 2.16 5.87 2.44
CA PHE A 84 1.38 4.86 3.14
C PHE A 84 0.51 5.54 4.19
N ASN A 85 -0.81 5.49 4.03
CA ASN A 85 -1.77 6.07 4.96
C ASN A 85 -1.68 5.39 6.33
N LEU A 86 -1.52 4.06 6.34
CA LEU A 86 -1.38 3.27 7.55
C LEU A 86 -0.41 2.12 7.32
N VAL A 87 0.49 1.92 8.27
CA VAL A 87 1.37 0.75 8.33
C VAL A 87 1.18 0.10 9.68
N SER A 88 0.94 -1.20 9.68
CA SER A 88 0.75 -1.99 10.89
C SER A 88 1.62 -3.24 10.83
N LYS A 89 2.22 -3.61 11.95
CA LYS A 89 3.08 -4.78 12.07
C LYS A 89 2.64 -5.69 13.21
N ILE A 90 2.46 -6.97 12.90
CA ILE A 90 2.26 -8.04 13.87
C ILE A 90 3.53 -8.91 13.89
N PRO A 91 4.39 -8.78 14.92
CA PRO A 91 5.57 -9.63 15.03
C PRO A 91 5.18 -11.04 15.43
N ASN A 92 5.97 -12.04 15.02
CA ASN A 92 5.71 -13.45 15.35
C ASN A 92 4.32 -13.96 14.93
N PHE A 93 3.74 -13.39 13.88
CA PHE A 93 2.52 -13.85 13.26
C PHE A 93 2.63 -15.33 12.87
N GLU A 94 1.67 -16.14 13.30
CA GLU A 94 1.65 -17.59 13.05
C GLU A 94 0.53 -17.96 12.08
N ILE A 95 0.90 -18.63 10.98
CA ILE A 95 -0.03 -19.24 10.04
C ILE A 95 0.06 -20.76 10.20
N PRO A 96 -1.03 -21.44 10.59
CA PRO A 96 -1.03 -22.90 10.67
C PRO A 96 -0.88 -23.53 9.27
N PHE A 97 0.15 -24.35 9.07
CA PHE A 97 0.47 -25.02 7.80
C PHE A 97 0.61 -26.54 7.96
N VAL A 98 -0.50 -27.25 7.81
CA VAL A 98 -0.58 -28.71 7.97
C VAL A 98 -0.04 -29.15 9.34
N VAL A 99 1.17 -29.71 9.41
CA VAL A 99 1.83 -30.18 10.65
C VAL A 99 2.86 -29.18 11.20
N TRP A 100 3.12 -28.09 10.48
CA TRP A 100 4.07 -27.04 10.85
C TRP A 100 3.35 -25.70 11.01
N ASN A 101 3.79 -24.83 11.92
CA ASN A 101 3.36 -23.43 11.91
C ASN A 101 4.40 -22.60 11.16
N MET A 102 3.94 -21.85 10.16
CA MET A 102 4.71 -20.79 9.53
C MET A 102 4.72 -19.60 10.49
N ARG A 103 5.89 -19.05 10.77
CA ARG A 103 6.02 -17.92 11.71
C ARG A 103 6.93 -16.85 11.15
N GLY A 104 6.53 -15.59 11.26
CA GLY A 104 7.29 -14.44 10.82
C GLY A 104 6.65 -13.13 11.22
N ASP A 105 7.12 -12.03 10.66
CA ASP A 105 6.45 -10.73 10.79
C ASP A 105 5.36 -10.63 9.72
N ALA A 106 4.17 -10.17 10.12
CA ALA A 106 3.12 -9.76 9.18
C ALA A 106 3.04 -8.23 9.11
N PHE A 107 3.07 -7.70 7.90
CA PHE A 107 2.92 -6.27 7.60
C PHE A 107 1.59 -6.04 6.90
N PHE A 108 0.84 -5.05 7.37
CA PHE A 108 -0.37 -4.55 6.74
C PHE A 108 -0.12 -3.10 6.34
N ILE A 109 0.00 -2.85 5.05
CA ILE A 109 0.39 -1.53 4.50
C ILE A 109 -0.76 -1.04 3.65
N PHE A 110 -1.28 0.14 3.97
CA PHE A 110 -2.44 0.75 3.32
C PHE A 110 -2.03 2.01 2.59
N SER A 111 -2.46 2.13 1.34
CA SER A 111 -2.34 3.35 0.56
C SER A 111 -3.60 3.63 -0.23
N ASP A 112 -4.12 4.84 -0.10
CA ASP A 112 -5.01 5.42 -1.10
C ASP A 112 -4.21 5.66 -2.39
N LEU A 113 -4.64 5.02 -3.47
CA LEU A 113 -4.06 5.19 -4.79
C LEU A 113 -4.98 6.15 -5.56
N PRO A 114 -4.57 7.43 -5.71
CA PRO A 114 -5.44 8.43 -6.32
C PRO A 114 -5.74 8.05 -7.77
N SER A 115 -7.03 7.99 -8.10
CA SER A 115 -7.55 7.75 -9.45
C SER A 115 -7.44 8.97 -10.37
N ILE A 116 -6.52 9.92 -10.07
CA ILE A 116 -6.43 11.20 -10.77
C ILE A 116 -5.91 10.92 -12.20
N ASN A 117 -6.86 10.77 -13.12
CA ASN A 117 -6.74 10.55 -14.57
C ASN A 117 -6.22 9.20 -15.07
N THR A 118 -5.78 8.29 -14.20
CA THR A 118 -5.24 6.99 -14.63
C THR A 118 -6.10 5.88 -14.08
N LYS A 119 -6.75 5.12 -14.96
CA LYS A 119 -7.41 3.86 -14.59
C LYS A 119 -6.37 2.99 -13.88
N ILE A 120 -6.64 2.67 -12.61
CA ILE A 120 -5.83 1.69 -11.88
C ILE A 120 -5.85 0.41 -12.70
N ASN A 121 -4.71 -0.25 -12.84
CA ASN A 121 -4.56 -1.49 -13.60
C ASN A 121 -3.62 -2.44 -12.85
N SER A 122 -3.50 -3.67 -13.34
CA SER A 122 -2.68 -4.72 -12.71
C SER A 122 -1.23 -4.31 -12.52
N LYS A 123 -0.64 -3.53 -13.44
CA LYS A 123 0.75 -3.08 -13.34
C LYS A 123 0.97 -2.12 -12.17
N ILE A 124 0.06 -1.16 -11.96
CA ILE A 124 0.14 -0.22 -10.82
C ILE A 124 0.02 -1.00 -9.50
N LEU A 125 -0.93 -1.93 -9.42
CA LEU A 125 -1.12 -2.77 -8.23
C LEU A 125 0.09 -3.66 -7.95
N GLN A 126 0.69 -4.24 -8.99
CA GLN A 126 1.92 -5.04 -8.86
C GLN A 126 3.11 -4.19 -8.37
N GLN A 127 3.28 -2.99 -8.92
CA GLN A 127 4.34 -2.05 -8.49
C GLN A 127 4.17 -1.66 -7.02
N TYR A 128 2.95 -1.28 -6.64
CA TYR A 128 2.62 -0.95 -5.25
C TYR A 128 2.90 -2.12 -4.30
N SER A 129 2.46 -3.33 -4.68
CA SER A 129 2.68 -4.54 -3.89
C SER A 129 4.17 -4.88 -3.73
N SER A 130 4.97 -4.67 -4.78
CA SER A 130 6.44 -4.80 -4.71
C SER A 130 7.09 -3.78 -3.77
N GLN A 131 6.63 -2.52 -3.79
CA GLN A 131 7.14 -1.49 -2.88
C GLN A 131 6.81 -1.80 -1.41
N CYS A 132 5.59 -2.26 -1.14
CA CYS A 132 5.16 -2.72 0.18
C CYS A 132 6.05 -3.87 0.68
N LEU A 133 6.33 -4.85 -0.18
CA LEU A 133 7.21 -5.96 0.15
C LEU A 133 8.63 -5.47 0.46
N HIS A 134 9.16 -4.54 -0.33
CA HIS A 134 10.48 -3.97 -0.10
C HIS A 134 10.56 -3.24 1.24
N TYR A 135 9.55 -2.43 1.56
CA TYR A 135 9.43 -1.80 2.89
C TYR A 135 9.40 -2.84 4.01
N GLY A 136 8.57 -3.88 3.88
CA GLY A 136 8.47 -4.96 4.87
C GLY A 136 9.82 -5.65 5.10
N LYS A 137 10.57 -5.94 4.03
CA LYS A 137 11.91 -6.54 4.09
C LYS A 137 12.89 -5.66 4.87
N GLU A 138 12.87 -4.35 4.67
CA GLU A 138 13.74 -3.41 5.43
C GLU A 138 13.36 -3.29 6.90
N LYS A 139 12.09 -3.50 7.24
CA LYS A 139 11.54 -3.33 8.60
C LYS A 139 11.33 -4.64 9.36
N THR A 140 11.70 -5.78 8.78
CA THR A 140 11.61 -7.07 9.46
C THR A 140 12.55 -7.11 10.65
N THR A 141 12.04 -7.62 11.77
CA THR A 141 12.82 -7.78 13.01
C THR A 141 13.39 -9.18 13.16
N VAL A 142 12.94 -10.13 12.34
CA VAL A 142 13.36 -11.52 12.48
C VAL A 142 14.61 -11.77 11.66
N SER A 143 15.71 -12.09 12.34
CA SER A 143 16.91 -12.58 11.66
C SER A 143 16.70 -14.03 11.25
N SER A 144 16.94 -14.32 9.96
CA SER A 144 16.76 -15.65 9.35
C SER A 144 17.54 -16.77 10.07
N PHE A 145 18.54 -16.42 10.89
CA PHE A 145 19.38 -17.34 11.65
C PHE A 145 18.69 -17.94 12.89
N GLY A 146 17.77 -17.22 13.54
CA GLY A 146 17.10 -17.68 14.76
C GLY A 146 15.92 -18.64 14.52
N GLN A 147 15.37 -18.66 13.30
CA GLN A 147 14.18 -19.45 12.95
C GLN A 147 14.52 -20.89 12.54
N LEU A 148 15.72 -21.15 12.01
CA LEU A 148 16.17 -22.48 11.56
C LEU A 148 16.24 -23.49 12.73
N LEU A 149 16.52 -23.02 13.95
CA LEU A 149 16.74 -23.86 15.13
C LEU A 149 15.44 -24.40 15.78
N ASN A 150 14.28 -23.82 15.44
CA ASN A 150 13.00 -24.14 16.09
C ASN A 150 12.04 -24.98 15.23
N ALA A 151 12.52 -25.57 14.13
CA ALA A 151 11.71 -26.38 13.20
C ALA A 151 10.43 -25.67 12.71
N ARG A 152 10.47 -24.34 12.58
CA ARG A 152 9.37 -23.53 12.04
C ARG A 152 9.83 -22.91 10.73
N VAL A 153 9.01 -23.02 9.69
CA VAL A 153 9.31 -22.44 8.38
C VAL A 153 9.20 -20.92 8.51
N PRO A 154 10.31 -20.18 8.30
CA PRO A 154 10.29 -18.72 8.40
C PRO A 154 9.47 -18.15 7.25
N SER A 155 8.48 -17.34 7.57
CA SER A 155 7.51 -16.87 6.57
C SER A 155 6.94 -15.52 6.99
N ASN A 156 7.58 -14.46 6.53
CA ASN A 156 7.04 -13.12 6.67
C ASN A 156 5.93 -12.91 5.63
N VAL A 157 4.94 -12.09 5.96
CA VAL A 157 3.81 -11.82 5.07
C VAL A 157 3.65 -10.32 4.92
N CYS A 158 3.47 -9.86 3.70
CA CYS A 158 3.19 -8.48 3.38
C CYS A 158 1.82 -8.40 2.70
N PHE A 159 0.82 -7.96 3.47
CA PHE A 159 -0.47 -7.54 2.96
C PHE A 159 -0.31 -6.11 2.43
N ALA A 160 -0.43 -5.95 1.11
CA ALA A 160 -0.35 -4.67 0.42
C ALA A 160 -1.78 -4.25 0.03
N ILE A 161 -2.37 -3.34 0.79
CA ILE A 161 -3.77 -2.92 0.69
C ILE A 161 -3.85 -1.61 -0.08
N ALA A 162 -4.20 -1.70 -1.36
CA ALA A 162 -4.53 -0.52 -2.17
C ALA A 162 -5.98 -0.11 -1.90
N ILE A 163 -6.20 1.12 -1.47
CA ILE A 163 -7.54 1.72 -1.37
C ILE A 163 -7.77 2.52 -2.64
N VAL A 164 -8.90 2.29 -3.28
CA VAL A 164 -9.20 2.85 -4.60
C VAL A 164 -10.66 3.30 -4.66
N LYS A 165 -10.93 4.36 -5.42
CA LYS A 165 -12.31 4.83 -5.59
C LYS A 165 -13.19 3.81 -6.31
N ASP A 166 -12.72 3.34 -7.46
CA ASP A 166 -13.44 2.47 -8.39
C ASP A 166 -12.48 1.48 -9.06
N LEU A 167 -13.00 0.30 -9.44
CA LEU A 167 -12.27 -0.71 -10.21
C LEU A 167 -13.06 -1.15 -11.44
N GLU A 168 -12.36 -1.36 -12.55
CA GLU A 168 -12.96 -1.93 -13.75
C GLU A 168 -13.29 -3.42 -13.56
N PRO A 169 -14.38 -3.93 -14.16
CA PRO A 169 -14.77 -5.34 -14.01
C PRO A 169 -13.67 -6.34 -14.36
N GLU A 170 -12.90 -6.07 -15.42
CA GLU A 170 -11.79 -6.93 -15.86
C GLU A 170 -10.70 -7.05 -14.79
N ILE A 171 -10.43 -5.96 -14.08
CA ILE A 171 -9.42 -5.92 -13.02
C ILE A 171 -9.94 -6.62 -11.76
N LYS A 172 -11.22 -6.44 -11.43
CA LYS A 172 -11.87 -7.16 -10.33
C LYS A 172 -11.74 -8.68 -10.52
N GLU A 173 -11.96 -9.16 -11.74
CA GLU A 173 -11.84 -10.58 -12.06
C GLU A 173 -10.38 -11.05 -12.03
N SER A 174 -9.46 -10.29 -12.62
CA SER A 174 -8.02 -10.59 -12.60
C SER A 174 -7.48 -10.71 -11.17
N ILE A 175 -7.81 -9.78 -10.27
CA ILE A 175 -7.40 -9.83 -8.86
C ILE A 175 -7.91 -11.11 -8.17
N ARG A 176 -9.13 -11.55 -8.50
CA ARG A 176 -9.77 -12.72 -7.88
C ARG A 176 -9.22 -14.05 -8.36
N THR A 177 -8.59 -14.08 -9.54
CA THR A 177 -8.28 -15.32 -10.27
C THR A 177 -6.80 -15.54 -10.55
N GLU A 178 -5.97 -14.49 -10.53
CA GLU A 178 -4.53 -14.62 -10.75
C GLU A 178 -3.78 -14.83 -9.43
N ASN A 179 -3.07 -15.96 -9.30
CA ASN A 179 -2.31 -16.28 -8.09
C ASN A 179 -1.09 -15.35 -7.96
N PRO A 180 -1.01 -14.48 -6.94
CA PRO A 180 0.07 -13.51 -6.86
C PRO A 180 1.39 -14.11 -6.37
N LEU A 181 1.42 -15.40 -5.98
CA LEU A 181 2.62 -16.15 -5.63
C LEU A 181 3.39 -16.70 -6.87
N ASP A 182 2.82 -16.66 -8.07
CA ASP A 182 3.57 -17.07 -9.28
C ASP A 182 4.58 -15.97 -9.74
N PHE A 183 4.51 -14.77 -9.16
CA PHE A 183 5.39 -13.65 -9.46
C PHE A 183 6.47 -13.50 -8.36
N GLU A 184 7.63 -14.13 -8.57
CA GLU A 184 8.85 -14.03 -7.73
C GLU A 184 8.66 -14.33 -6.22
N THR A 185 8.63 -15.61 -5.87
CA THR A 185 8.73 -16.04 -4.46
C THR A 185 10.19 -16.05 -4.02
N ASP A 186 10.61 -14.98 -3.34
CA ASP A 186 11.60 -15.12 -2.28
C ASP A 186 10.98 -16.05 -1.23
N THR A 187 11.52 -17.27 -1.08
CA THR A 187 10.89 -18.41 -0.35
C THR A 187 10.47 -18.14 1.10
N LEU A 188 10.86 -17.00 1.67
CA LEU A 188 10.59 -16.59 3.05
C LEU A 188 9.59 -15.42 3.17
N TRP A 189 9.09 -14.92 2.05
CA TRP A 189 8.19 -13.75 1.99
C TRP A 189 6.97 -14.04 1.12
N TYR A 190 5.79 -13.87 1.71
CA TYR A 190 4.52 -13.93 1.00
C TYR A 190 4.03 -12.52 0.71
N ARG A 191 3.85 -12.21 -0.57
CA ARG A 191 3.25 -10.96 -1.02
C ARG A 191 1.77 -11.18 -1.29
N VAL A 192 0.93 -10.42 -0.58
CA VAL A 192 -0.52 -10.57 -0.59
C VAL A 192 -1.15 -9.24 -1.03
N PRO A 193 -1.34 -9.03 -2.34
CA PRO A 193 -2.05 -7.86 -2.83
C PRO A 193 -3.54 -7.94 -2.48
N VAL A 194 -4.07 -6.85 -1.94
CA VAL A 194 -5.49 -6.69 -1.59
C VAL A 194 -5.91 -5.31 -2.09
N VAL A 195 -7.12 -5.20 -2.63
CA VAL A 195 -7.68 -3.93 -3.08
C VAL A 195 -9.01 -3.67 -2.38
N TYR A 196 -9.12 -2.56 -1.66
CA TYR A 196 -10.39 -2.09 -1.11
C TYR A 196 -11.00 -1.05 -2.05
N CYS A 197 -12.17 -1.36 -2.61
CA CYS A 197 -12.90 -0.46 -3.49
C CYS A 197 -13.93 0.34 -2.70
N LEU A 198 -13.80 1.68 -2.69
CA LEU A 198 -14.67 2.56 -1.93
C LEU A 198 -16.11 2.59 -2.46
N SER A 199 -16.30 2.52 -3.77
CA SER A 199 -17.65 2.55 -4.37
C SER A 199 -18.45 1.29 -4.10
N ASP A 200 -17.79 0.12 -4.15
CA ASP A 200 -18.40 -1.17 -3.83
C ASP A 200 -18.44 -1.45 -2.32
N ALA A 201 -17.68 -0.68 -1.52
CA ALA A 201 -17.40 -0.95 -0.11
C ALA A 201 -16.93 -2.41 0.12
N GLN A 202 -16.07 -2.91 -0.77
CA GLN A 202 -15.70 -4.33 -0.84
C GLN A 202 -14.20 -4.54 -1.09
N LEU A 203 -13.67 -5.61 -0.50
CA LEU A 203 -12.33 -6.12 -0.77
C LEU A 203 -12.29 -7.04 -1.99
N TYR A 204 -11.24 -6.88 -2.77
CA TYR A 204 -10.85 -7.73 -3.89
C TYR A 204 -9.46 -8.30 -3.60
N PHE A 205 -9.36 -9.62 -3.62
CA PHE A 205 -8.13 -10.39 -3.42
C PHE A 205 -8.29 -11.74 -4.12
N TYR A 206 -7.21 -12.50 -4.23
CA TYR A 206 -7.23 -13.84 -4.81
C TYR A 206 -8.14 -14.78 -4.03
N ASP A 207 -9.32 -15.08 -4.59
CA ASP A 207 -10.37 -15.87 -3.93
C ASP A 207 -10.43 -17.29 -4.48
N GLN A 208 -10.35 -17.44 -5.80
CA GLN A 208 -10.53 -18.71 -6.47
C GLN A 208 -9.46 -18.96 -7.53
N PRO A 209 -8.87 -20.16 -7.59
CA PRO A 209 -7.94 -20.50 -8.65
C PRO A 209 -8.64 -20.56 -10.00
N SER A 210 -8.02 -19.98 -11.03
CA SER A 210 -8.53 -20.00 -12.40
C SER A 210 -8.38 -21.38 -13.06
N SER A 211 -7.51 -22.24 -12.51
CA SER A 211 -7.21 -23.56 -13.05
C SER A 211 -6.95 -24.63 -11.99
N PHE A 212 -7.08 -25.90 -12.38
CA PHE A 212 -6.75 -27.03 -11.52
C PHE A 212 -5.28 -27.00 -11.06
N TRP A 213 -4.35 -26.54 -11.90
CA TRP A 213 -2.93 -26.45 -11.52
C TRP A 213 -2.66 -25.35 -10.50
N GLU A 214 -3.34 -24.20 -10.61
CA GLU A 214 -3.28 -23.15 -9.59
C GLU A 214 -3.89 -23.61 -8.26
N LYS A 215 -4.97 -24.41 -8.31
CA LYS A 215 -5.60 -25.00 -7.12
C LYS A 215 -4.66 -25.89 -6.31
N PHE A 216 -3.62 -26.46 -6.91
CA PHE A 216 -2.60 -27.23 -6.20
C PHE A 216 -1.44 -26.37 -5.68
N LYS A 217 -1.18 -25.21 -6.29
CA LYS A 217 -0.07 -24.33 -5.93
C LYS A 217 -0.45 -23.39 -4.78
N GLY A 218 -0.02 -23.73 -3.57
CA GLY A 218 -0.09 -22.79 -2.44
C GLY A 218 -1.50 -22.54 -1.89
N GLU A 219 -2.53 -23.27 -2.35
CA GLU A 219 -3.93 -23.12 -1.90
C GLU A 219 -4.11 -23.32 -0.39
N ILE A 220 -3.31 -24.20 0.22
CA ILE A 220 -3.31 -24.39 1.69
C ILE A 220 -2.93 -23.09 2.40
N VAL A 221 -1.94 -22.36 1.87
CA VAL A 221 -1.50 -21.06 2.41
C VAL A 221 -2.56 -20.01 2.12
N TRP A 222 -3.05 -19.94 0.88
CA TRP A 222 -4.08 -18.99 0.46
C TRP A 222 -5.37 -19.09 1.25
N LYS A 223 -5.83 -20.30 1.57
CA LYS A 223 -7.01 -20.49 2.41
C LYS A 223 -6.86 -19.79 3.77
N ARG A 224 -5.65 -19.79 4.35
CA ARG A 224 -5.38 -19.11 5.62
C ARG A 224 -5.22 -17.61 5.44
N LEU A 225 -4.53 -17.17 4.39
CA LEU A 225 -4.38 -15.75 4.08
C LEU A 225 -5.74 -15.08 3.82
N ARG A 226 -6.66 -15.77 3.14
CA ARG A 226 -8.05 -15.32 2.95
C ARG A 226 -8.78 -15.15 4.27
N GLN A 227 -8.67 -16.11 5.18
CA GLN A 227 -9.24 -15.98 6.53
C GLN A 227 -8.72 -14.72 7.24
N VAL A 228 -7.41 -14.45 7.17
CA VAL A 228 -6.82 -13.24 7.77
C VAL A 228 -7.37 -11.97 7.12
N ILE A 229 -7.47 -11.94 5.79
CA ILE A 229 -8.07 -10.80 5.07
C ILE A 229 -9.53 -10.60 5.52
N GLU A 230 -10.31 -11.67 5.58
CA GLU A 230 -11.72 -11.61 5.95
C GLU A 230 -11.93 -11.15 7.39
N THR A 231 -11.14 -11.67 8.33
CA THR A 231 -11.26 -11.33 9.76
C THR A 231 -10.74 -9.93 10.07
N THR A 232 -9.67 -9.50 9.41
CA THR A 232 -8.92 -8.31 9.80
C THR A 232 -9.25 -7.09 8.94
N LEU A 233 -9.49 -7.28 7.64
CA LEU A 233 -9.60 -6.18 6.67
C LEU A 233 -11.04 -5.88 6.25
N THR A 234 -11.96 -6.84 6.36
CA THR A 234 -13.38 -6.57 6.06
C THR A 234 -13.99 -5.67 7.14
N LEU A 235 -15.00 -4.87 6.81
CA LEU A 235 -15.73 -4.06 7.81
C LEU A 235 -16.67 -4.91 8.67
#